data_AF-A0A8T5JZS3-F1
#
_entry.id   AF-A0A8T5JZS3-F1
#
_cell.length_a   1.000
_cell.length_b   1.000
_cell.length_c   1.000
_cell.angle_alpha   90.00
_cell.angle_beta   90.00
_cell.angle_gamma   90.00
#
_symmetry.space_group_name_H-M   'P 1'
#
loop_
_entity.id
_entity.type
_entity.pdbx_description
1 polymer ?
#
loop_
_entity_poly.entity_id
_entity_poly.type
_entity_poly.pdbx_seq_one_letter_code
_entity_poly.pdbx_strand_id
1 'polypeptide(L)'
;MKSFNFPDDVEDKIFEIKLNSDESVFKIISYFPLSETERQIITSVLNEPDFSAFHSIFTDTITDDDWNKTKNQIKERFQNELFDINSKV
;
A
#
# COMPACT_ATOMS: atom_id res chain seq x y z
N MET A 1 -3.37 20.90 15.01
CA MET A 1 -3.16 19.89 13.95
C MET A 1 -2.22 20.51 12.93
N LYS A 2 -1.10 19.84 12.63
CA LYS A 2 -0.18 20.29 11.59
C LYS A 2 -0.92 20.23 10.26
N SER A 3 -1.18 21.39 9.67
CA SER A 3 -1.83 21.50 8.36
C SER A 3 -0.75 21.47 7.31
N PHE A 4 -0.80 20.50 6.41
CA PHE A 4 0.07 20.44 5.25
C PHE A 4 -0.67 21.13 4.10
N ASN A 5 -0.01 22.08 3.43
CA ASN A 5 -0.60 22.76 2.28
C ASN A 5 -0.23 21.98 1.01
N PHE A 6 -0.90 20.84 0.81
CA PHE A 6 -0.74 20.08 -0.43
C PHE A 6 -1.52 20.76 -1.56
N PRO A 7 -1.08 20.60 -2.82
CA PRO A 7 -1.93 20.89 -3.97
C PRO A 7 -3.21 20.04 -3.95
N ASP A 8 -4.35 20.62 -4.35
CA ASP A 8 -5.66 19.96 -4.31
C ASP A 8 -5.65 18.57 -4.99
N ASP A 9 -4.95 18.45 -6.12
CA ASP A 9 -4.85 17.20 -6.90
C ASP A 9 -4.11 16.06 -6.17
N VAL A 10 -3.23 16.43 -5.24
CA VAL A 10 -2.50 15.50 -4.38
C VAL A 10 -3.29 15.24 -3.10
N GLU A 11 -3.88 16.28 -2.51
CA GLU A 11 -4.66 16.18 -1.27
C GLU A 11 -5.85 15.24 -1.43
N ASP A 12 -6.58 15.34 -2.55
CA ASP A 12 -7.74 14.49 -2.85
C ASP A 12 -7.40 12.99 -2.93
N LYS A 13 -6.12 12.65 -3.15
CA LYS A 13 -5.64 11.27 -3.21
C LYS A 13 -5.22 10.72 -1.85
N ILE A 14 -4.95 11.58 -0.88
CA ILE A 14 -4.51 11.20 0.45
C ILE A 14 -5.74 10.79 1.27
N PHE A 15 -5.71 9.56 1.78
CA PHE A 15 -6.72 9.05 2.70
C PHE A 15 -6.36 9.41 4.15
N GLU A 16 -5.11 9.16 4.55
CA GLU A 16 -4.66 9.37 5.93
C GLU A 16 -3.16 9.68 5.98
N ILE A 17 -2.77 10.59 6.88
CA ILE A 17 -1.38 10.85 7.25
C ILE A 17 -1.20 10.47 8.71
N LYS A 18 -0.32 9.51 8.97
CA LYS A 18 0.03 9.08 10.32
C LYS A 18 1.28 9.82 10.77
N LEU A 19 1.20 10.35 11.99
CA LEU A 19 2.28 11.06 12.63
C LEU A 19 2.90 10.22 13.74
N ASN A 20 4.20 10.39 13.95
CA ASN A 20 4.88 9.95 15.15
C ASN A 20 4.52 10.85 16.34
N SER A 21 4.95 10.46 17.55
CA SER A 21 4.74 11.25 18.77
C SER A 21 5.41 12.63 18.75
N ASP A 22 6.42 12.82 17.89
CA ASP A 22 7.14 14.08 17.67
C ASP A 22 6.57 14.91 16.52
N GLU A 23 5.39 14.55 16.01
CA GLU A 23 4.71 15.19 14.87
C GLU A 23 5.45 15.10 13.53
N SER A 24 6.49 14.26 13.42
CA SER A 24 7.06 13.85 12.13
C SER A 24 6.12 12.89 11.39
N VAL A 25 6.20 12.87 10.06
CA VAL A 25 5.32 12.00 9.27
C VAL A 25 5.86 10.58 9.30
N PHE A 26 5.09 9.67 9.87
CA PHE A 26 5.42 8.25 9.93
C PHE A 26 5.06 7.52 8.64
N LYS A 27 3.86 7.80 8.11
CA LYS A 27 3.29 7.06 6.98
C LYS A 27 2.22 7.87 6.28
N ILE A 28 2.17 7.77 4.96
CA ILE A 28 1.13 8.37 4.13
C ILE A 28 0.37 7.26 3.44
N ILE A 29 -0.96 7.30 3.56
CA ILE A 29 -1.88 6.34 2.99
C ILE A 29 -2.73 7.07 1.97
N SER A 30 -2.65 6.65 0.71
CA SER A 30 -3.46 7.15 -0.39
C SER A 30 -4.54 6.15 -0.79
N TYR A 31 -5.57 6.60 -1.52
CA TYR A 31 -6.56 5.68 -2.10
C TYR A 31 -5.91 4.79 -3.18
N PHE A 32 -5.13 5.39 -4.08
CA PHE A 32 -4.46 4.72 -5.21
C PHE A 32 -2.94 4.94 -5.15
N PRO A 33 -2.12 4.14 -5.85
CA PRO A 33 -0.67 4.32 -5.86
C PRO A 33 -0.30 5.71 -6.36
N LEU A 34 0.51 6.43 -5.58
CA LEU A 34 1.04 7.73 -5.98
C LEU A 34 2.19 7.54 -6.97
N SER A 35 2.17 8.33 -8.04
CA SER A 35 3.26 8.48 -8.99
C SER A 35 4.49 9.09 -8.34
N GLU A 36 5.65 8.95 -8.99
CA GLU A 36 6.91 9.50 -8.50
C GLU A 36 6.85 11.03 -8.32
N THR A 37 6.23 11.74 -9.25
CA THR A 37 6.08 13.20 -9.17
C THR A 37 5.22 13.62 -7.98
N GLU A 38 4.12 12.91 -7.71
CA GLU A 38 3.26 13.19 -6.55
C GLU A 38 4.00 12.93 -5.24
N ARG A 39 4.76 11.83 -5.17
CA ARG A 39 5.62 11.54 -4.01
C ARG A 39 6.64 12.66 -3.78
N GLN A 40 7.27 13.17 -4.83
CA GLN A 40 8.22 14.29 -4.74
C GLN A 40 7.57 15.60 -4.28
N ILE A 41 6.35 15.89 -4.74
CA ILE A 41 5.58 17.04 -4.26
C ILE A 41 5.32 16.90 -2.76
N ILE A 42 4.88 15.72 -2.33
CA ILE A 42 4.60 15.44 -0.92
C ILE A 42 5.88 15.57 -0.08
N THR A 43 6.98 14.93 -0.45
CA THR A 43 8.24 15.02 0.31
C THR A 43 8.77 16.45 0.40
N SER A 44 8.57 17.25 -0.65
CA SER A 44 8.89 18.68 -0.66
C SER A 44 8.03 19.48 0.32
N VAL A 45 6.71 19.23 0.36
CA VAL A 45 5.80 19.89 1.32
C VAL A 45 6.13 19.49 2.76
N LEU A 46 6.56 18.25 2.98
CA LEU A 46 6.98 17.75 4.29
C LEU A 46 8.34 18.26 4.75
N ASN A 47 9.16 18.81 3.84
CA ASN A 47 10.60 19.06 4.04
C ASN A 47 11.38 17.81 4.48
N GLU A 48 10.94 16.62 4.03
CA GLU A 48 11.59 15.33 4.33
C GLU A 48 11.91 14.61 3.02
N PRO A 49 13.07 14.91 2.39
CA PRO A 49 13.41 14.36 1.07
C PRO A 49 13.63 12.85 1.08
N ASP A 50 13.99 12.28 2.24
CA ASP A 50 14.25 10.84 2.41
C ASP A 50 12.99 10.05 2.79
N PHE A 51 11.84 10.70 2.91
CA PHE A 51 10.58 10.04 3.25
C PHE A 51 10.14 9.09 2.11
N SER A 52 9.89 7.83 2.45
CA SER A 52 9.55 6.77 1.49
C SER A 52 8.38 5.89 1.90
N ALA A 53 7.75 6.14 3.05
CA ALA A 53 6.69 5.31 3.62
C ALA A 53 5.30 5.56 2.99
N PHE A 54 5.23 5.53 1.65
CA PHE A 54 4.00 5.67 0.88
C PHE A 54 3.29 4.33 0.72
N HIS A 55 1.99 4.31 1.01
CA HIS A 55 1.14 3.13 0.88
C HIS A 55 -0.17 3.51 0.21
N SER A 56 -0.78 2.57 -0.51
CA SER A 56 -2.12 2.76 -1.08
C SER A 56 -3.10 1.71 -0.56
N ILE A 57 -4.37 2.10 -0.41
CA ILE A 57 -5.47 1.18 -0.05
C ILE A 57 -5.77 0.26 -1.23
N PHE A 58 -5.87 0.83 -2.42
CA PHE A 58 -6.01 0.12 -3.67
C PHE A 58 -4.64 0.07 -4.35
N THR A 59 -4.28 -1.12 -4.82
CA THR A 59 -3.10 -1.33 -5.65
C THR A 59 -3.53 -2.16 -6.85
N ASP A 60 -3.12 -1.73 -8.03
CA ASP A 60 -3.20 -2.49 -9.27
C ASP A 60 -2.08 -3.54 -9.39
N THR A 61 -1.13 -3.51 -8.44
CA THR A 61 -0.03 -4.48 -8.35
C THR A 61 -0.25 -5.45 -7.19
N ILE A 62 -0.09 -6.73 -7.47
CA ILE A 62 -0.12 -7.80 -6.47
C ILE A 62 1.32 -8.04 -6.03
N THR A 63 1.57 -8.07 -4.72
CA THR A 63 2.91 -8.37 -4.20
C THR A 63 3.31 -9.81 -4.52
N ASP A 64 4.61 -10.12 -4.57
CA ASP A 64 5.07 -11.51 -4.76
C ASP A 64 4.53 -12.45 -3.67
N ASP A 65 4.39 -11.95 -2.44
CA ASP A 65 3.81 -12.71 -1.33
C ASP A 65 2.32 -13.00 -1.53
N ASP A 66 1.54 -11.99 -1.92
CA ASP A 66 0.12 -12.17 -2.24
C ASP A 66 -0.07 -13.09 -3.45
N TRP A 67 0.82 -12.99 -4.44
CA TRP A 67 0.84 -13.87 -5.60
C TRP A 67 1.17 -15.31 -5.19
N ASN A 68 2.21 -15.52 -4.39
CA ASN A 68 2.61 -16.84 -3.91
C ASN A 68 1.51 -17.49 -3.07
N LYS A 69 0.85 -16.71 -2.21
CA LYS A 69 -0.30 -17.16 -1.43
C LYS A 69 -1.45 -17.61 -2.34
N THR A 70 -1.82 -16.76 -3.30
CA THR A 70 -2.90 -17.06 -4.27
C THR A 70 -2.56 -18.31 -5.08
N LYS A 71 -1.32 -18.42 -5.56
CA LYS A 71 -0.83 -19.58 -6.31
C LYS A 71 -0.89 -20.87 -5.49
N ASN A 72 -0.55 -20.83 -4.21
CA ASN A 72 -0.63 -22.00 -3.34
C ASN A 72 -2.08 -22.42 -3.09
N GLN A 73 -2.99 -21.47 -2.84
CA GLN A 73 -4.42 -21.77 -2.69
C GLN A 73 -5.01 -22.39 -3.95
N ILE A 74 -4.63 -21.88 -5.14
CA ILE A 74 -5.03 -22.46 -6.42
C ILE A 74 -4.54 -23.90 -6.52
N LYS A 75 -3.25 -24.16 -6.24
CA LYS A 75 -2.69 -25.52 -6.28
C LYS A 75 -3.39 -26.47 -5.33
N GLU A 76 -3.61 -26.07 -4.08
CA GLU A 76 -4.31 -26.87 -3.08
C GLU A 76 -5.74 -27.19 -3.53
N ARG A 77 -6.46 -26.19 -4.06
CA ARG A 77 -7.81 -26.38 -4.58
C ARG A 77 -7.84 -27.35 -5.76
N PHE A 78 -6.93 -27.20 -6.72
CA PHE A 78 -6.79 -28.13 -7.84
C PHE A 78 -6.49 -29.56 -7.38
N GLN A 79 -5.60 -29.74 -6.40
CA GLN A 79 -5.26 -31.06 -5.86
C GLN A 79 -6.43 -31.69 -5.11
N ASN A 80 -7.16 -30.90 -4.33
CA ASN A 80 -8.31 -31.38 -3.56
C ASN A 80 -9.50 -31.72 -4.47
N GLU A 81 -9.83 -30.88 -5.46
CA GLU A 81 -11.01 -31.08 -6.31
C GLU A 81 -10.82 -32.17 -7.39
N LEU A 82 -9.61 -32.34 -7.93
CA LEU A 82 -9.37 -33.32 -9.02
C LEU A 82 -8.92 -34.69 -8.53
N PHE A 83 -8.25 -34.77 -7.38
CA PHE A 83 -7.55 -35.98 -6.95
C PHE A 83 -7.90 -36.45 -5.53
N ASP A 84 -8.72 -35.70 -4.80
CA ASP A 84 -9.23 -36.05 -3.46
C ASP A 84 -8.12 -36.51 -2.49
N ILE A 85 -6.90 -35.93 -2.62
CA ILE A 85 -5.68 -36.44 -1.97
C ILE A 85 -5.72 -36.24 -0.44
N ASN A 86 -6.51 -35.29 0.05
CA ASN A 86 -6.71 -35.04 1.49
C ASN A 86 -7.99 -35.67 2.08
N SER A 87 -8.73 -36.47 1.31
CA SER A 87 -9.97 -37.14 1.75
C SER A 87 -9.74 -38.41 2.59
N LYS A 88 -8.48 -38.80 2.84
CA LYS A 88 -8.15 -39.96 3.68
C LYS A 88 -7.07 -39.65 4.71
N VAL A 89 -7.52 -39.24 5.89
CA VAL A 89 -6.95 -39.65 7.19
C VAL A 89 -8.09 -40.21 8.03
#